data_AF-A0A251VF47-F1
#
_entry.id   AF-A0A251VF47-F1
#
_cell.length_a   1.000
_cell.length_b   1.000
_cell.length_c   1.000
_cell.angle_alpha   90.00
_cell.angle_beta   90.00
_cell.angle_gamma   90.00
#
_symmetry.space_group_name_H-M   'P 1'
#
loop_
_entity.id
_entity.type
_entity.pdbx_description
1 polymer ?
#
loop_
_entity_poly.entity_id
_entity_poly.type
_entity_poly.pdbx_seq_one_letter_code
_entity_poly.pdbx_strand_id
1 'polypeptide(L)'
;MYGEPEKWILMVTARTPTNIALISDNISVTLDPNHLCTTTTVSASPSFDQDRMWLNGEEISLEGGRFQSCLGEIRARAQDVDGKKKRYQN
;
A
#
# COMPACT_ATOMS: atom_id res chain seq x y z
N MET A 1 -4.99 -9.77 33.32
CA MET A 1 -5.95 -10.20 32.28
C MET A 1 -5.61 -9.43 31.01
N TYR A 2 -4.72 -9.96 30.17
CA TYR A 2 -4.47 -9.34 28.86
C TYR A 2 -5.71 -9.60 28.02
N GLY A 3 -6.45 -8.54 27.67
CA GLY A 3 -7.60 -8.64 26.77
C GLY A 3 -7.12 -9.15 25.41
N GLU A 4 -7.89 -10.05 24.80
CA GLU A 4 -7.72 -10.47 23.42
C GLU A 4 -7.56 -9.21 22.52
N PRO A 5 -6.59 -9.18 21.60
CA PRO A 5 -6.44 -8.05 20.70
C PRO A 5 -7.73 -7.86 19.90
N GLU A 6 -8.30 -6.66 19.95
CA GLU A 6 -9.53 -6.34 19.23
C GLU A 6 -9.35 -6.65 17.74
N LYS A 7 -10.21 -7.53 17.21
CA LYS A 7 -10.21 -7.90 15.80
C LYS A 7 -10.85 -6.78 14.97
N TRP A 8 -10.02 -5.95 14.38
CA TRP A 8 -10.44 -4.93 13.39
C TRP A 8 -9.76 -5.16 12.05
N ILE A 9 -10.37 -4.68 10.97
CA ILE A 9 -9.80 -4.70 9.62
C ILE A 9 -9.96 -3.30 9.02
N LEU A 10 -8.86 -2.71 8.57
CA LEU A 10 -8.85 -1.48 7.79
C LEU A 10 -8.60 -1.82 6.33
N MET A 11 -9.50 -1.42 5.43
CA MET A 11 -9.39 -1.68 3.99
C MET A 11 -9.50 -0.39 3.18
N VAL A 12 -8.63 -0.23 2.19
CA VAL A 12 -8.63 0.91 1.26
C VAL A 12 -8.47 0.39 -0.16
N THR A 13 -9.28 0.90 -1.08
CA THR A 13 -9.18 0.59 -2.51
C THR A 13 -8.87 1.86 -3.29
N ALA A 14 -7.90 1.79 -4.19
CA ALA A 14 -7.52 2.89 -5.06
C ALA A 14 -7.37 2.43 -6.51
N ARG A 15 -7.61 3.35 -7.44
CA ARG A 15 -7.34 3.19 -8.87
C ARG A 15 -6.22 4.12 -9.27
N THR A 16 -5.16 3.58 -9.87
CA THR A 16 -4.02 4.36 -10.36
C THR A 16 -4.00 4.35 -11.88
N PRO A 17 -3.88 5.52 -12.55
CA PRO A 17 -3.71 5.58 -13.99
C PRO A 17 -2.36 5.02 -14.43
N THR A 18 -2.30 4.56 -15.67
CA THR A 18 -1.06 4.03 -16.27
C THR A 18 -0.24 5.17 -16.88
N ASN A 19 1.07 5.21 -16.58
CA ASN A 19 2.02 6.12 -17.23
C ASN A 19 2.73 5.40 -18.38
N ILE A 20 2.74 6.01 -19.57
CA ILE A 20 3.53 5.55 -20.70
C ILE A 20 4.66 6.55 -20.95
N ALA A 21 5.90 6.07 -20.99
CA ALA A 21 7.08 6.89 -21.25
C ALA A 21 7.41 6.93 -22.75
N LEU A 22 7.69 8.11 -23.29
CA LEU A 22 8.25 8.31 -24.62
C LEU A 22 9.78 8.45 -24.50
N ILE A 23 10.49 7.57 -25.18
CA ILE A 23 11.93 7.36 -25.00
C ILE A 23 12.69 8.41 -25.81
N SER A 24 13.03 9.52 -25.15
CA SER A 24 14.27 10.28 -25.41
C SER A 24 14.64 11.18 -24.22
N ASP A 25 13.67 11.66 -23.43
CA ASP A 25 13.93 12.52 -22.24
C ASP A 25 13.09 12.15 -21.00
N ASN A 26 12.65 10.88 -20.90
CA ASN A 26 11.81 10.38 -19.80
C ASN A 26 10.51 11.20 -19.58
N ILE A 27 9.96 11.77 -20.65
CA ILE A 27 8.65 12.41 -20.65
C ILE A 27 7.59 11.31 -20.67
N SER A 28 6.68 11.33 -19.69
CA SER A 28 5.57 10.41 -19.61
C SER A 28 4.24 11.12 -19.72
N VAL A 29 3.27 10.48 -20.37
CA VAL A 29 1.87 10.90 -20.36
C VAL A 29 1.09 9.96 -19.46
N THR A 30 0.37 10.53 -18.49
CA THR A 30 -0.60 9.79 -17.67
C THR A 30 -1.88 9.60 -18.46
N LEU A 31 -2.28 8.36 -18.67
CA LEU A 31 -3.51 8.04 -19.39
C LEU A 31 -4.75 8.19 -18.52
N ASP A 32 -5.89 8.38 -19.17
CA ASP A 32 -7.19 8.38 -18.49
C ASP A 32 -7.41 7.03 -17.77
N PRO A 33 -7.73 7.03 -16.45
CA PRO A 33 -7.99 5.80 -15.70
C PRO A 33 -9.15 4.96 -16.24
N ASN A 34 -10.03 5.52 -17.07
CA ASN A 34 -11.11 4.78 -17.73
C ASN A 34 -10.61 3.89 -18.87
N HIS A 35 -9.41 4.15 -19.41
CA HIS A 35 -8.84 3.38 -20.51
C HIS A 35 -7.80 2.37 -20.02
N LEU A 36 -6.86 2.79 -19.16
CA LEU A 36 -5.83 1.92 -18.58
C LEU A 36 -5.53 2.30 -17.14
N CYS A 37 -5.95 1.46 -16.19
CA CYS A 37 -5.66 1.63 -14.78
C CYS A 37 -5.35 0.31 -14.08
N THR A 38 -4.64 0.40 -12.97
CA THR A 38 -4.53 -0.69 -12.00
C THR A 38 -5.45 -0.38 -10.82
N THR A 39 -6.26 -1.35 -10.41
CA THR A 39 -7.04 -1.26 -9.17
C THR A 39 -6.33 -2.08 -8.10
N THR A 40 -6.02 -1.46 -6.98
CA THR A 40 -5.34 -2.11 -5.85
C THR A 40 -6.15 -1.92 -4.59
N THR A 41 -6.39 -3.02 -3.87
CA THR A 41 -7.00 -3.01 -2.55
C THR A 41 -5.97 -3.46 -1.52
N VAL A 42 -5.83 -2.69 -0.45
CA VAL A 42 -4.94 -3.00 0.68
C VAL A 42 -5.78 -3.17 1.92
N SER A 43 -5.47 -4.20 2.71
CA SER A 43 -6.14 -4.49 3.97
C SER A 43 -5.09 -4.70 5.07
N ALA A 44 -5.35 -4.17 6.26
CA ALA A 44 -4.50 -4.33 7.44
C ALA A 44 -5.35 -4.72 8.65
N SER A 45 -4.88 -5.68 9.45
CA SER A 45 -5.56 -6.19 10.64
C SER A 45 -4.55 -6.80 11.61
N PRO A 46 -4.75 -6.70 12.93
CA PRO A 46 -3.97 -7.46 13.91
C PRO A 46 -4.17 -8.98 13.78
N SER A 47 -5.23 -9.43 13.10
CA SER A 47 -5.54 -10.84 12.88
C SER A 47 -4.87 -11.46 11.65
N PHE A 48 -4.09 -10.68 10.89
CA PHE A 48 -3.34 -11.19 9.76
C PHE A 48 -1.94 -11.60 10.19
N ASP A 49 -1.59 -12.87 9.96
CA ASP A 49 -0.33 -13.45 10.43
C ASP A 49 0.88 -13.09 9.55
N GLN A 50 0.63 -12.74 8.29
CA GLN A 50 1.68 -12.47 7.30
C GLN A 50 1.21 -11.57 6.16
N ASP A 51 2.17 -10.96 5.49
CA ASP A 51 1.94 -10.20 4.26
C ASP A 51 1.63 -11.15 3.10
N ARG A 52 0.57 -10.85 2.34
CA ARG A 52 0.16 -11.61 1.16
C ARG A 52 -0.31 -10.65 0.08
N MET A 53 -0.12 -11.02 -1.18
CA MET A 53 -0.55 -10.21 -2.31
C MET A 53 -1.12 -11.11 -3.40
N TRP A 54 -2.21 -10.66 -4.01
CA TRP A 54 -2.81 -11.30 -5.17
C TRP A 54 -2.75 -10.36 -6.35
N LEU A 55 -2.39 -10.88 -7.51
CA LEU A 55 -2.44 -10.19 -8.78
C LEU A 55 -3.35 -10.96 -9.72
N ASN A 56 -4.41 -10.31 -10.20
CA ASN A 56 -5.41 -10.93 -11.09
C ASN A 56 -6.00 -12.26 -10.56
N GLY A 57 -6.14 -12.37 -9.23
CA GLY A 57 -6.71 -13.55 -8.56
C GLY A 57 -5.69 -14.62 -8.17
N GLU A 58 -4.44 -14.52 -8.61
CA GLU A 58 -3.37 -15.46 -8.26
C GLU A 58 -2.49 -14.88 -7.14
N GLU A 59 -2.16 -15.70 -6.14
CA GLU A 59 -1.25 -15.29 -5.07
C GLU A 59 0.18 -15.20 -5.59
N ILE A 60 0.87 -14.10 -5.28
CA ILE A 60 2.26 -13.89 -5.69
C ILE A 60 3.17 -13.76 -4.46
N SER A 61 4.41 -14.25 -4.60
CA SER A 61 5.41 -14.12 -3.54
C SER A 61 5.86 -12.67 -3.36
N LEU A 62 5.90 -12.24 -2.09
CA LEU A 62 6.43 -10.95 -1.68
C LEU A 62 7.91 -10.99 -1.30
N GLU A 63 8.59 -12.12 -1.46
CA GLU A 63 10.02 -12.27 -1.10
C GLU A 63 10.96 -11.48 -2.03
N GLY A 64 10.45 -10.98 -3.16
CA GLY A 64 11.21 -10.15 -4.09
C GLY A 64 11.60 -8.79 -3.51
N GLY A 65 12.84 -8.34 -3.78
CA GLY A 65 13.40 -7.12 -3.19
C GLY A 65 12.58 -5.85 -3.40
N ARG A 66 11.89 -5.70 -4.54
CA ARG A 66 11.07 -4.50 -4.81
C ARG A 66 9.90 -4.36 -3.84
N PHE A 67 9.19 -5.46 -3.55
CA PHE A 67 8.02 -5.41 -2.67
C PHE A 67 8.43 -5.15 -1.22
N GLN A 68 9.46 -5.82 -0.73
CA GLN A 68 9.99 -5.62 0.62
C GLN A 68 10.49 -4.20 0.83
N SER A 69 11.24 -3.63 -0.12
CA SER A 69 11.67 -2.23 -0.05
C SER A 69 10.49 -1.27 0.00
N CYS A 70 9.49 -1.43 -0.88
CA CYS A 70 8.31 -0.56 -0.88
C CYS A 70 7.50 -0.66 0.42
N LEU A 71 7.20 -1.88 0.89
CA LEU A 71 6.44 -2.10 2.12
C LEU A 71 7.18 -1.56 3.36
N GLY A 72 8.50 -1.77 3.42
CA GLY A 72 9.35 -1.24 4.49
C GLY A 72 9.26 0.28 4.61
N GLU A 73 9.40 1.00 3.50
CA GLU A 73 9.29 2.46 3.45
C GLU A 73 7.90 2.97 3.84
N ILE A 74 6.84 2.33 3.34
CA ILE A 74 5.45 2.70 3.68
C ILE A 74 5.21 2.54 5.18
N ARG A 75 5.66 1.43 5.77
CA ARG A 75 5.54 1.16 7.22
C ARG A 75 6.32 2.15 8.06
N ALA A 76 7.56 2.45 7.68
CA ALA A 76 8.39 3.43 8.37
C ALA A 76 7.71 4.81 8.42
N ARG A 77 7.11 5.25 7.31
CA ARG A 77 6.36 6.51 7.25
C ARG A 77 5.07 6.49 8.05
N ALA A 78 4.35 5.36 8.09
CA ALA A 78 3.14 5.23 8.89
C ALA A 78 3.41 5.37 10.40
N GLN A 79 4.56 4.88 10.88
CA GLN A 79 4.97 5.00 12.28
C GLN A 79 5.30 6.46 12.69
N ASP A 80 5.84 7.28 11.77
CA ASP A 80 6.13 8.70 12.03
C ASP A 80 4.85 9.54 12.25
N VAL A 81 3.70 9.09 11.74
CA VAL A 81 2.42 9.79 11.89
C VAL A 81 1.92 9.74 13.34
N ASP A 82 2.15 8.64 14.07
CA ASP A 82 1.78 8.53 15.48
C ASP A 82 2.64 9.43 16.40
N GLY A 83 3.87 9.75 15.98
CA GLY A 83 4.76 10.67 16.70
C GLY A 83 4.29 12.13 16.70
N LYS A 84 3.44 12.53 15.74
CA LYS A 84 3.00 13.92 15.56
C LYS A 84 1.65 14.23 16.20
N LYS A 85 0.87 13.22 16.63
CA LYS A 85 -0.40 13.42 17.35
C LYS A 85 -0.26 13.80 18.83
N LYS A 86 0.95 13.89 19.39
CA LYS A 86 1.19 14.27 20.81
C LYS A 86 1.52 15.76 21.06
N ARG A 87 1.40 16.66 20.07
CA ARG A 87 1.89 18.05 20.21
C ARG A 87 0.85 19.19 20.14
N TYR A 88 -0.45 18.89 20.09
CA TYR A 88 -1.49 19.92 20.19
C TYR A 88 -2.52 19.55 21.26
N GLN A 89 -2.08 19.62 22.52
CA GLN A 89 -2.98 19.85 23.64
C GLN A 89 -2.24 20.77 24.61
N ASN A 90 -2.51 22.07 24.50
CA ASN A 90 -2.34 23.08 25.53
C ASN A 90 -3.37 24.17 25.27
#